data_AF-A0A7S0LRI9-F1
#
_entry.id   AF-A0A7S0LRI9-F1
#
_cell.length_a   1.000
_cell.length_b   1.000
_cell.length_c   1.000
_cell.angle_alpha   90.00
_cell.angle_beta   90.00
_cell.angle_gamma   90.00
#
_symmetry.space_group_name_H-M   'P 1'
#
loop_
_entity.id
_entity.type
_entity.pdbx_description
1 polymer ?
#
loop_
_entity_poly.entity_id
_entity_poly.type
_entity_poly.pdbx_seq_one_letter_code
_entity_poly.pdbx_strand_id
1 'polypeptide(L)'
;ERRAIVGITDGLAAANTTFATDFEIQYMRTFKIVRNLRSSEVYVLRQCGTPTSLPDLPAFAEGAPIFEVPVRRWSTGGTAVISFLEDLGLGPQAVLIDPTWVTSPCMQRLVGCGAIGSWDRRSARASGHPWTSEVERRDSQLNWIDSWGTGRTASGVDVTFDASSDQSLLGRAE
;
A
#
# COMPACT_ATOMS: atom_id res chain seq x y z
N GLU A 1 3.40 -17.75 22.36
CA GLU A 1 2.07 -17.84 21.72
C GLU A 1 0.98 -17.54 22.73
N ARG A 2 0.20 -16.48 22.54
CA ARG A 2 -1.09 -16.28 23.22
C ARG A 2 -2.11 -15.85 22.17
N ARG A 3 -2.91 -16.82 21.73
CA ARG A 3 -4.17 -16.57 21.02
C ARG A 3 -5.18 -16.06 22.04
N ALA A 4 -5.80 -14.92 21.77
CA ALA A 4 -7.07 -14.53 22.39
C ALA A 4 -7.93 -13.83 21.34
N ILE A 5 -8.94 -14.54 20.84
CA ILE A 5 -10.08 -13.95 20.16
C ILE A 5 -11.02 -13.52 21.28
N VAL A 6 -11.19 -12.22 21.50
CA VAL A 6 -12.22 -11.73 22.42
C VAL A 6 -13.52 -11.60 21.65
N GLY A 7 -14.47 -12.44 22.02
CA GLY A 7 -15.82 -12.51 21.46
C GLY A 7 -16.69 -11.33 21.90
N ILE A 8 -17.63 -11.03 21.00
CA ILE A 8 -18.63 -9.97 21.05
C ILE A 8 -19.53 -10.11 22.28
N THR A 9 -19.74 -9.01 23.00
CA THR A 9 -20.86 -8.84 23.94
C THR A 9 -21.66 -7.60 23.54
N ASP A 10 -22.86 -7.84 23.03
CA ASP A 10 -24.00 -6.95 22.81
C ASP A 10 -23.77 -5.46 22.52
N GLY A 11 -24.06 -5.08 21.27
CA GLY A 11 -24.07 -3.70 20.77
C GLY A 11 -22.93 -3.45 19.79
N LEU A 12 -23.24 -3.29 18.50
CA LEU A 12 -22.29 -3.07 17.40
C LEU A 12 -21.56 -1.72 17.54
N ALA A 13 -20.60 -1.64 18.45
CA ALA A 13 -19.64 -0.55 18.54
C ALA A 13 -18.40 -0.85 17.68
N ALA A 14 -17.80 0.21 17.11
CA ALA A 14 -16.51 0.12 16.43
C ALA A 14 -15.48 -0.52 17.39
N ALA A 15 -14.82 -1.58 16.94
CA ALA A 15 -13.76 -2.23 17.71
C ALA A 15 -12.43 -1.57 17.32
N ASN A 16 -11.72 -1.02 18.30
CA ASN A 16 -10.36 -0.52 18.13
C ASN A 16 -9.38 -1.62 18.57
N THR A 17 -8.40 -1.94 17.73
CA THR A 17 -7.28 -2.81 18.09
C THR A 17 -6.11 -1.93 18.52
N THR A 18 -5.71 -1.99 19.80
CA THR A 18 -4.70 -1.10 20.41
C THR A 18 -3.38 -1.80 20.77
N PHE A 19 -3.02 -2.85 20.03
CA PHE A 19 -1.80 -3.65 20.31
C PHE A 19 -0.53 -3.14 19.59
N ALA A 20 -0.64 -2.12 18.74
CA ALA A 20 0.47 -1.57 17.98
C ALA A 20 0.83 -0.17 18.47
N THR A 21 2.12 0.10 18.65
CA THR A 21 2.63 1.43 19.06
C THR A 21 2.65 2.42 17.91
N ASP A 22 2.76 1.92 16.68
CA ASP A 22 3.08 2.72 15.51
C ASP A 22 1.91 2.86 14.54
N PHE A 23 0.81 2.13 14.76
CA PHE A 23 -0.42 2.28 14.01
C PHE A 23 -1.67 2.00 14.85
N GLU A 24 -2.81 2.53 14.40
CA GLU A 24 -4.13 2.22 14.93
C GLU A 24 -5.03 1.74 13.79
N ILE A 25 -5.84 0.70 14.04
CA ILE A 25 -6.89 0.25 13.11
C ILE A 25 -8.24 0.34 13.81
N GLN A 26 -9.13 1.15 13.25
CA GLN A 26 -10.54 1.19 13.61
C GLN A 26 -11.36 0.38 12.61
N TYR A 27 -12.12 -0.60 13.10
CA TYR A 27 -12.96 -1.46 12.29
C TYR A 27 -14.38 -0.92 12.21
N MET A 28 -14.83 -0.63 10.99
CA MET A 28 -16.20 -0.26 10.67
C MET A 28 -16.89 -1.41 9.93
N ARG A 29 -18.19 -1.25 9.64
CA ARG A 29 -18.98 -2.32 9.01
C ARG A 29 -18.50 -2.65 7.58
N THR A 30 -18.16 -1.65 6.79
CA THR A 30 -17.82 -1.80 5.36
C THR A 30 -16.40 -1.32 5.01
N PHE A 31 -15.69 -0.78 5.99
CA PHE A 31 -14.34 -0.27 5.80
C PHE A 31 -13.53 -0.36 7.10
N LYS A 32 -12.22 -0.15 6.99
CA LYS A 32 -11.32 0.05 8.12
C LYS A 32 -10.67 1.41 7.97
N ILE A 33 -10.32 2.03 9.08
CA ILE A 33 -9.50 3.24 9.10
C ILE A 33 -8.16 2.86 9.69
N VAL A 34 -7.09 3.11 8.96
CA VAL A 34 -5.71 2.86 9.39
C VAL A 34 -5.06 4.20 9.63
N ARG A 35 -4.47 4.39 10.80
CA ARG A 35 -3.69 5.57 11.14
C ARG A 35 -2.26 5.15 11.40
N ASN A 36 -1.32 5.74 10.70
CA ASN A 36 0.09 5.65 11.06
C ASN A 36 0.37 6.67 12.17
N LEU A 37 0.71 6.21 13.36
CA LEU A 37 0.93 7.07 14.53
C LEU A 37 2.30 7.77 14.47
N ARG A 38 3.22 7.30 13.61
CA ARG A 38 4.53 7.94 13.39
C ARG A 38 4.46 9.07 12.37
N SER A 39 3.81 8.84 11.23
CA SER A 39 3.68 9.85 10.15
C SER A 39 2.42 10.71 10.26
N SER A 40 1.47 10.32 11.12
CA SER A 40 0.11 10.89 11.19
C SER A 40 -0.72 10.73 9.92
N GLU A 41 -0.28 9.89 8.97
CA GLU A 41 -1.07 9.57 7.77
C GLU A 41 -2.30 8.72 8.14
N VAL A 42 -3.41 8.97 7.46
CA VAL A 42 -4.68 8.26 7.64
C VAL A 42 -5.12 7.69 6.30
N TYR A 43 -5.53 6.42 6.31
CA TYR A 43 -6.03 5.71 5.13
C TYR A 43 -7.36 5.03 5.44
N VAL A 44 -8.24 5.01 4.45
CA VAL A 44 -9.51 4.29 4.53
C VAL A 44 -9.46 3.08 3.62
N LEU A 45 -9.63 1.88 4.19
CA LEU A 45 -9.63 0.62 3.47
C LEU A 45 -11.06 0.12 3.31
N ARG A 46 -11.69 0.45 2.17
CA ARG A 46 -13.06 0.02 1.85
C ARG A 46 -13.07 -1.41 1.33
N GLN A 47 -13.95 -2.25 1.84
CA GLN A 47 -14.10 -3.61 1.34
C GLN A 47 -14.67 -3.63 -0.09
N CYS A 48 -14.10 -4.44 -0.98
CA CYS A 48 -14.63 -4.57 -2.33
C CYS A 48 -16.09 -5.11 -2.30
N GLY A 49 -16.95 -4.57 -3.16
CA GLY A 49 -18.36 -4.97 -3.24
C GLY A 49 -19.28 -4.34 -2.18
N THR A 50 -18.79 -3.45 -1.32
CA THR A 50 -19.64 -2.64 -0.45
C THR A 50 -19.99 -1.29 -1.12
N PRO A 51 -21.06 -0.60 -0.66
CA PRO A 51 -21.38 0.74 -1.16
C PRO A 51 -20.20 1.72 -1.06
N THR A 52 -20.12 2.68 -1.98
CA THR A 52 -19.08 3.71 -1.99
C THR A 52 -19.24 4.73 -0.87
N SER A 53 -20.44 4.88 -0.33
CA SER A 53 -20.71 5.72 0.83
C SER A 53 -20.03 5.16 2.08
N LEU A 54 -19.36 6.01 2.83
CA LEU A 54 -18.72 5.69 4.10
C LEU A 54 -19.50 6.36 5.23
N PRO A 55 -20.65 5.80 5.65
CA PRO A 55 -21.38 6.35 6.79
C PRO A 55 -20.51 6.29 8.04
N ASP A 56 -20.70 7.27 8.92
CA ASP A 56 -19.99 7.37 10.20
C ASP A 56 -18.46 7.50 10.07
N LEU A 57 -17.97 8.05 8.93
CA LEU A 57 -16.56 8.40 8.78
C LEU A 57 -16.22 9.51 9.81
N PRO A 58 -15.27 9.29 10.73
CA PRO A 58 -14.86 10.31 11.68
C PRO A 58 -14.21 11.51 11.00
N ALA A 59 -14.36 12.70 11.59
CA ALA A 59 -13.81 13.95 11.07
C ALA A 59 -12.29 13.90 10.78
N PHE A 60 -11.52 13.14 11.59
CA PHE A 60 -10.07 13.01 11.39
C PHE A 60 -9.69 12.19 10.14
N ALA A 61 -10.64 11.44 9.57
CA ALA A 61 -10.45 10.63 8.37
C ALA A 61 -11.11 11.25 7.14
N GLU A 62 -11.72 12.43 7.27
CA GLU A 62 -12.26 13.17 6.13
C GLU A 62 -11.14 13.58 5.17
N GLY A 63 -11.32 13.32 3.88
CA GLY A 63 -10.32 13.60 2.85
C GLY A 63 -9.14 12.62 2.80
N ALA A 64 -9.08 11.62 3.70
CA ALA A 64 -8.09 10.56 3.64
C ALA A 64 -8.20 9.75 2.33
N PRO A 65 -7.08 9.29 1.74
CA PRO A 65 -7.11 8.38 0.61
C PRO A 65 -7.91 7.11 0.90
N ILE A 66 -8.79 6.73 -0.03
CA ILE A 66 -9.63 5.54 0.06
C ILE A 66 -9.10 4.49 -0.89
N PHE A 67 -8.71 3.33 -0.35
CA PHE A 67 -8.28 2.17 -1.10
C PHE A 67 -9.33 1.07 -1.01
N GLU A 68 -9.63 0.44 -2.14
CA GLU A 68 -10.44 -0.78 -2.14
C GLU A 68 -9.57 -1.99 -1.81
N VAL A 69 -10.03 -2.82 -0.87
CA VAL A 69 -9.34 -4.04 -0.46
C VAL A 69 -10.10 -5.30 -0.88
N PRO A 70 -9.39 -6.35 -1.37
CA PRO A 70 -7.94 -6.41 -1.56
C PRO A 70 -7.46 -5.58 -2.75
N VAL A 71 -6.30 -4.93 -2.61
CA VAL A 71 -5.59 -4.29 -3.72
C VAL A 71 -5.21 -5.38 -4.73
N ARG A 72 -5.42 -5.12 -6.01
CA ARG A 72 -5.16 -6.09 -7.09
C ARG A 72 -4.05 -5.66 -8.04
N ARG A 73 -3.71 -4.37 -8.01
CA ARG A 73 -2.78 -3.74 -8.94
C ARG A 73 -1.95 -2.74 -8.18
N TRP A 74 -0.65 -2.97 -8.07
CA TRP A 74 0.26 -2.07 -7.39
C TRP A 74 1.48 -1.71 -8.23
N SER A 75 2.06 -0.56 -7.94
CA SER A 75 3.30 -0.08 -8.55
C SER A 75 4.28 0.42 -7.51
N THR A 76 5.55 0.51 -7.86
CA THR A 76 6.58 1.09 -6.98
C THR A 76 7.82 1.50 -7.77
N GLY A 77 8.35 2.69 -7.50
CA GLY A 77 9.68 3.06 -7.98
C GLY A 77 10.81 2.56 -7.07
N GLY A 78 10.46 2.12 -5.85
CA GLY A 78 11.41 1.66 -4.83
C GLY A 78 11.55 0.14 -4.80
N THR A 79 12.75 -0.34 -4.50
CA THR A 79 13.04 -1.78 -4.47
C THR A 79 12.78 -2.44 -3.13
N ALA A 80 12.80 -1.68 -2.03
CA ALA A 80 12.64 -2.24 -0.68
C ALA A 80 11.29 -2.95 -0.50
N VAL A 81 10.19 -2.31 -0.93
CA VAL A 81 8.84 -2.85 -0.79
C VAL A 81 8.59 -4.11 -1.61
N ILE A 82 9.34 -4.31 -2.70
CA ILE A 82 9.15 -5.45 -3.61
C ILE A 82 9.37 -6.76 -2.85
N SER A 83 10.44 -6.86 -2.05
CA SER A 83 10.72 -8.07 -1.28
C SER A 83 9.61 -8.39 -0.28
N PHE A 84 9.06 -7.39 0.42
CA PHE A 84 7.94 -7.60 1.35
C PHE A 84 6.69 -8.10 0.61
N LEU A 85 6.37 -7.52 -0.55
CA LEU A 85 5.21 -7.94 -1.34
C LEU A 85 5.41 -9.33 -1.95
N GLU A 86 6.64 -9.72 -2.29
CA GLU A 86 6.95 -11.08 -2.71
C GLU A 86 6.76 -12.09 -1.58
N ASP A 87 7.22 -11.78 -0.36
CA ASP A 87 7.04 -12.63 0.83
C ASP A 87 5.55 -12.79 1.21
N LEU A 88 4.75 -11.75 0.99
CA LEU A 88 3.29 -11.79 1.14
C LEU A 88 2.56 -12.49 -0.03
N GLY A 89 3.29 -12.94 -1.05
CA GLY A 89 2.71 -13.58 -2.25
C GLY A 89 1.96 -12.63 -3.17
N LEU A 90 2.14 -11.31 -3.01
CA LEU A 90 1.50 -10.25 -3.78
C LEU A 90 2.29 -9.85 -5.02
N GLY A 91 3.43 -10.49 -5.28
CA GLY A 91 4.26 -10.26 -6.47
C GLY A 91 3.48 -10.25 -7.81
N PRO A 92 2.57 -11.21 -8.07
CA PRO A 92 1.77 -11.24 -9.31
C PRO A 92 0.82 -10.05 -9.52
N GLN A 93 0.58 -9.22 -8.50
CA GLN A 93 -0.26 -8.03 -8.57
C GLN A 93 0.51 -6.78 -9.01
N ALA A 94 1.84 -6.87 -9.16
CA ALA A 94 2.65 -5.79 -9.69
C ALA A 94 2.19 -5.43 -11.11
N VAL A 95 2.05 -4.14 -11.41
CA VAL A 95 1.74 -3.67 -12.78
C VAL A 95 2.86 -2.83 -13.37
N LEU A 96 3.67 -2.18 -12.53
CA LEU A 96 4.78 -1.31 -12.92
C LEU A 96 5.84 -1.28 -11.81
N ILE A 97 7.10 -1.51 -12.17
CA ILE A 97 8.23 -1.34 -11.26
C ILE A 97 9.39 -0.59 -11.94
N ASP A 98 10.29 -0.01 -11.17
CA ASP A 98 11.64 0.32 -11.65
C ASP A 98 12.57 -0.90 -11.44
N PRO A 99 12.96 -1.63 -12.50
CA PRO A 99 13.77 -2.83 -12.36
C PRO A 99 15.27 -2.55 -12.12
N THR A 100 15.72 -1.29 -12.17
CA THR A 100 17.15 -0.92 -12.22
C THR A 100 17.98 -1.55 -11.10
N TRP A 101 17.41 -1.67 -9.90
CA TRP A 101 18.08 -2.22 -8.71
C TRP A 101 17.36 -3.44 -8.12
N VAL A 102 16.42 -4.01 -8.86
CA VAL A 102 15.65 -5.18 -8.40
C VAL A 102 16.50 -6.43 -8.59
N THR A 103 16.74 -7.16 -7.50
CA THR A 103 17.52 -8.41 -7.52
C THR A 103 16.65 -9.65 -7.55
N SER A 104 15.33 -9.53 -7.37
CA SER A 104 14.41 -10.67 -7.48
C SER A 104 14.40 -11.22 -8.91
N PRO A 105 14.76 -12.50 -9.12
CA PRO A 105 14.71 -13.12 -10.44
C PRO A 105 13.27 -13.25 -10.95
N CYS A 106 12.29 -13.40 -10.06
CA CYS A 106 10.87 -13.46 -10.41
C CYS A 106 10.41 -12.13 -11.01
N MET A 107 10.71 -11.01 -10.36
CA MET A 107 10.36 -9.68 -10.85
C MET A 107 11.07 -9.34 -12.14
N GLN A 108 12.37 -9.62 -12.24
CA GLN A 108 13.11 -9.44 -13.50
C GLN A 108 12.50 -10.25 -14.64
N ARG A 109 12.07 -11.50 -14.37
CA ARG A 109 11.40 -12.33 -15.37
C ARG A 109 10.04 -11.77 -15.76
N LEU A 110 9.22 -11.30 -14.81
CA LEU A 110 7.92 -10.69 -15.10
C LEU A 110 8.07 -9.45 -16.00
N VAL A 111 9.07 -8.61 -15.74
CA VAL A 111 9.42 -7.48 -16.60
C VAL A 111 9.91 -7.96 -17.98
N GLY A 112 10.85 -8.91 -18.01
CA GLY A 112 11.44 -9.41 -19.25
C GLY A 112 10.42 -10.12 -20.17
N CYS A 113 9.40 -10.73 -19.59
CA CYS A 113 8.27 -11.31 -20.32
C CYS A 113 7.19 -10.29 -20.71
N GLY A 114 7.32 -9.02 -20.29
CA GLY A 114 6.32 -7.98 -20.52
C GLY A 114 5.02 -8.18 -19.73
N ALA A 115 5.00 -9.07 -18.73
CA ALA A 115 3.85 -9.31 -17.88
C ALA A 115 3.57 -8.11 -16.96
N ILE A 116 4.63 -7.42 -16.54
CA ILE A 116 4.55 -6.16 -15.80
C ILE A 116 5.38 -5.09 -16.51
N GLY A 117 5.03 -3.83 -16.31
CA GLY A 117 5.79 -2.72 -16.87
C GLY A 117 7.12 -2.53 -16.16
N SER A 118 8.11 -2.09 -16.91
CA SER A 118 9.28 -1.43 -16.37
C SER A 118 9.26 0.05 -16.70
N TRP A 119 9.69 0.86 -15.74
CA TRP A 119 10.09 2.23 -15.98
C TRP A 119 11.47 2.42 -15.39
N ASP A 120 12.47 2.54 -16.26
CA ASP A 120 13.85 2.85 -15.88
C ASP A 120 14.07 4.35 -16.11
N ARG A 121 14.67 5.07 -15.14
CA ARG A 121 14.97 6.52 -15.24
C ARG A 121 15.77 6.91 -16.49
N ARG A 122 16.58 6.02 -17.05
CA ARG A 122 17.30 6.19 -18.32
C ARG A 122 16.36 6.08 -19.51
N SER A 123 15.47 5.08 -19.54
CA SER A 123 14.42 4.94 -20.55
C SER A 123 13.42 6.10 -20.56
N ALA A 124 13.13 6.72 -19.40
CA ALA A 124 12.25 7.90 -19.30
C ALA A 124 12.74 9.11 -20.11
N ARG A 125 14.07 9.31 -20.19
CA ARG A 125 14.66 10.37 -21.04
C ARG A 125 14.50 10.09 -22.53
N ALA A 126 14.34 8.81 -22.91
CA ALA A 126 14.25 8.37 -24.29
C ALA A 126 12.80 8.20 -24.79
N SER A 127 11.87 7.75 -23.91
CA SER A 127 10.47 7.46 -24.26
C SER A 127 9.51 8.62 -23.99
N GLY A 128 9.94 9.67 -23.29
CA GLY A 128 9.13 10.88 -23.05
C GLY A 128 7.95 10.71 -22.08
N HIS A 129 7.74 9.52 -21.51
CA HIS A 129 6.64 9.25 -20.59
C HIS A 129 7.08 9.37 -19.12
N PRO A 130 6.49 10.28 -18.32
CA PRO A 130 6.75 10.37 -16.89
C PRO A 130 6.17 9.17 -16.14
N TRP A 131 6.79 8.79 -15.01
CA TRP A 131 6.35 7.70 -14.14
C TRP A 131 4.83 7.72 -13.86
N THR A 132 4.28 8.88 -13.50
CA THR A 132 2.85 9.09 -13.25
C THR A 132 1.96 8.60 -14.39
N SER A 133 2.32 8.92 -15.64
CA SER A 133 1.53 8.51 -16.80
C SER A 133 1.50 6.99 -17.00
N GLU A 134 2.57 6.29 -16.64
CA GLU A 134 2.61 4.83 -16.70
C GLU A 134 1.81 4.19 -15.56
N VAL A 135 1.83 4.78 -14.37
CA VAL A 135 0.98 4.35 -13.24
C VAL A 135 -0.49 4.46 -13.61
N GLU A 136 -0.91 5.60 -14.18
CA GLU A 136 -2.27 5.84 -14.64
C GLU A 136 -2.66 4.91 -15.80
N ARG A 137 -1.82 4.80 -16.83
CA ARG A 137 -2.06 3.94 -18.00
C ARG A 137 -2.25 2.47 -17.61
N ARG A 138 -1.61 2.06 -16.51
CA ARG A 138 -1.65 0.68 -16.01
C ARG A 138 -2.70 0.47 -14.93
N ASP A 139 -3.50 1.48 -14.61
CA ASP A 139 -4.57 1.39 -13.61
C ASP A 139 -4.05 0.84 -12.28
N SER A 140 -2.94 1.40 -11.80
CA SER A 140 -2.40 1.03 -10.48
C SER A 140 -3.33 1.60 -9.40
N GLN A 141 -3.79 0.73 -8.50
CA GLN A 141 -4.69 1.11 -7.41
C GLN A 141 -3.93 1.66 -6.21
N LEU A 142 -2.64 1.30 -6.10
CA LEU A 142 -1.77 1.70 -5.02
C LEU A 142 -0.33 1.80 -5.55
N ASN A 143 0.31 2.93 -5.29
CA ASN A 143 1.68 3.18 -5.66
C ASN A 143 2.54 3.36 -4.40
N TRP A 144 3.46 2.43 -4.16
CA TRP A 144 4.37 2.52 -3.04
C TRP A 144 5.49 3.52 -3.34
N ILE A 145 5.73 4.42 -2.39
CA ILE A 145 6.79 5.43 -2.44
C ILE A 145 7.61 5.40 -1.16
N ASP A 146 8.76 6.04 -1.15
CA ASP A 146 9.50 6.38 0.07
C ASP A 146 9.31 7.87 0.42
N SER A 147 9.75 8.28 1.61
CA SER A 147 9.74 9.69 2.01
C SER A 147 10.62 10.60 1.13
N TRP A 148 11.50 10.02 0.31
CA TRP A 148 12.36 10.74 -0.64
C TRP A 148 11.66 10.98 -1.98
N GLY A 149 10.47 10.43 -2.18
CA GLY A 149 9.66 10.58 -3.39
C GLY A 149 10.08 9.68 -4.55
N THR A 150 10.75 8.56 -4.29
CA THR A 150 11.05 7.57 -5.31
C THR A 150 9.76 7.03 -5.93
N GLY A 151 9.61 7.19 -7.25
CA GLY A 151 8.38 6.78 -7.94
C GLY A 151 7.14 7.54 -7.49
N ARG A 152 7.28 8.78 -7.00
CA ARG A 152 6.13 9.59 -6.60
C ARG A 152 5.29 10.01 -7.79
N THR A 153 3.97 9.88 -7.65
CA THR A 153 3.01 10.34 -8.67
C THR A 153 2.37 11.67 -8.32
N ALA A 154 2.42 12.07 -7.04
CA ALA A 154 1.70 13.21 -6.47
C ALA A 154 0.18 13.08 -6.60
N SER A 155 -0.31 11.83 -6.60
CA SER A 155 -1.73 11.49 -6.65
C SER A 155 -2.17 10.79 -5.36
N GLY A 156 -3.48 10.60 -5.19
CA GLY A 156 -4.05 9.94 -4.01
C GLY A 156 -3.75 8.44 -3.89
N VAL A 157 -3.08 7.82 -4.88
CA VAL A 157 -2.69 6.40 -4.79
C VAL A 157 -1.31 6.19 -4.17
N ASP A 158 -0.56 7.27 -3.92
CA ASP A 158 0.77 7.20 -3.30
C ASP A 158 0.66 6.82 -1.81
N VAL A 159 1.34 5.74 -1.41
CA VAL A 159 1.46 5.30 -0.01
C VAL A 159 2.93 5.18 0.37
N THR A 160 3.31 5.84 1.45
CA THR A 160 4.69 5.86 1.95
C THR A 160 5.04 4.55 2.63
N PHE A 161 6.19 3.96 2.27
CA PHE A 161 6.75 2.74 2.85
C PHE A 161 8.26 2.91 3.12
N ASP A 162 8.59 3.31 4.35
CA ASP A 162 9.98 3.55 4.78
C ASP A 162 10.51 2.40 5.66
N ALA A 163 10.92 1.31 5.01
CA ALA A 163 11.43 0.09 5.66
C ALA A 163 12.69 0.29 6.52
N SER A 164 13.37 1.44 6.44
CA SER A 164 14.60 1.73 7.19
C SER A 164 14.38 2.41 8.54
N SER A 165 13.14 2.82 8.85
CA SER A 165 12.84 3.65 10.01
C SER A 165 12.47 2.88 11.30
N ASP A 166 12.31 1.55 11.22
CA ASP A 166 12.16 0.67 12.37
C ASP A 166 13.06 -0.58 12.23
N GLN A 167 14.02 -0.72 13.14
CA GLN A 167 14.98 -1.83 13.16
C GLN A 167 14.55 -2.98 14.09
N SER A 168 13.45 -2.83 14.81
CA SER A 168 12.96 -3.86 15.72
C SER A 168 12.31 -5.02 14.94
N LEU A 169 12.39 -6.23 15.49
CA LEU A 169 11.70 -7.41 14.91
C LEU A 169 10.17 -7.24 14.91
N LEU A 170 9.65 -6.37 15.79
CA LEU A 170 8.23 -6.08 15.89
C LEU A 170 7.78 -5.11 14.79
N GLY A 171 8.49 -4.00 14.57
CA GLY A 171 8.18 -3.06 13.49
C GLY A 171 8.40 -3.59 12.07
N ARG A 172 9.00 -4.79 11.93
CA ARG A 172 9.06 -5.52 10.66
C ARG A 172 7.87 -6.47 10.45
N ALA A 173 7.14 -6.79 11.52
CA ALA A 173 5.96 -7.65 11.50
C ALA A 173 4.63 -6.87 11.57
N GLU A 174 4.72 -5.58 11.90
CA GLU A 174 3.67 -4.56 11.88
C GLU A 174 3.65 -3.81 10.54
#